data_AF-A0A924EA75-F1
#
_entry.id   AF-A0A924EA75-F1
#
_cell.length_a   1.000
_cell.length_b   1.000
_cell.length_c   1.000
_cell.angle_alpha   90.00
_cell.angle_beta   90.00
_cell.angle_gamma   90.00
#
_symmetry.space_group_name_H-M   'P 1'
#
loop_
_entity.id
_entity.type
_entity.pdbx_description
1 polymer ?
#
loop_
_entity_poly.entity_id
_entity_poly.type
_entity_poly.pdbx_seq_one_letter_code
_entity_poly.pdbx_strand_id
1 'polypeptide(L)'
;DYDFSVIFSKQVRALGGAGDVLLALSTSGNSANVLAAIEAAHERDMTVVALTGHGGGKVTQILRETDVHICVPHERTARIQEVHLLALHCICDGVDTQLLGDQEITP
;
A
#
# COMPACT_ATOMS: atom_id res chain seq x y z
N ASP A 1 -2.34 27.63 -3.09
CA ASP A 1 -2.49 26.53 -4.06
C ASP A 1 -1.41 25.49 -3.91
N TYR A 2 -1.75 24.38 -3.25
CA TYR A 2 -0.96 23.16 -3.32
C TYR A 2 -1.68 22.20 -4.25
N ASP A 3 -0.97 21.63 -5.23
CA ASP A 3 -1.52 20.55 -6.04
C ASP A 3 -1.77 19.34 -5.14
N PHE A 4 -3.01 18.86 -5.09
CA PHE A 4 -3.40 17.71 -4.29
C PHE A 4 -2.69 16.42 -4.75
N SER A 5 -2.21 16.39 -6.00
CA SER A 5 -1.43 15.28 -6.54
C SER A 5 -0.10 15.04 -5.81
N VAL A 6 0.45 16.03 -5.09
CA VAL A 6 1.74 15.87 -4.40
C VAL A 6 1.62 15.74 -2.88
N ILE A 7 0.40 15.70 -2.34
CA ILE A 7 0.13 15.78 -0.89
C ILE A 7 0.85 14.70 -0.07
N PHE A 8 0.97 13.49 -0.61
CA PHE A 8 1.65 12.37 0.05
C PHE A 8 3.14 12.32 -0.30
N SER A 9 3.50 12.56 -1.56
CA SER A 9 4.90 12.47 -2.04
C SER A 9 5.86 13.38 -1.25
N LYS A 10 5.41 14.56 -0.80
CA LYS A 10 6.22 15.46 0.02
C LYS A 10 6.58 14.86 1.38
N GLN A 11 5.62 14.19 2.00
CA GLN A 11 5.82 13.52 3.29
C GLN A 11 6.74 12.30 3.12
N VAL A 12 6.54 11.51 2.06
CA VAL A 12 7.39 10.35 1.76
C VAL A 12 8.84 10.76 1.53
N ARG A 13 9.10 11.82 0.73
CA ARG A 13 10.46 12.32 0.52
C ARG A 13 11.13 12.85 1.79
N ALA A 14 10.35 13.48 2.66
CA ALA A 14 10.87 14.09 3.88
C ALA A 14 11.13 13.08 5.00
N LEU A 15 10.29 12.05 5.12
CA LEU A 15 10.28 11.14 6.26
C LEU A 15 10.82 9.74 5.94
N GLY A 16 10.63 9.26 4.72
CA GLY A 16 11.01 7.89 4.34
C GLY A 16 12.51 7.76 4.15
N GLY A 17 13.05 6.57 4.43
CA GLY A 17 14.44 6.18 4.19
C GLY A 17 14.57 4.76 3.63
N ALA A 18 15.80 4.40 3.26
CA ALA A 18 16.10 3.08 2.73
C ALA A 18 15.71 1.99 3.74
N GLY A 19 14.95 0.99 3.27
CA GLY A 19 14.44 -0.09 4.12
C GLY A 19 13.07 0.18 4.77
N ASP A 20 12.55 1.41 4.72
CA ASP A 20 11.16 1.66 5.12
C ASP A 20 10.18 1.06 4.09
N VAL A 21 8.91 0.94 4.50
CA VAL A 21 7.82 0.43 3.66
C VAL A 21 6.74 1.48 3.48
N LEU A 22 6.34 1.72 2.23
CA LEU A 22 5.13 2.48 1.91
C LEU A 22 3.95 1.53 1.70
N LEU A 23 2.92 1.67 2.53
CA LEU A 23 1.62 1.02 2.33
C LEU A 23 0.68 1.93 1.52
N ALA A 24 0.49 1.62 0.24
CA ALA A 24 -0.27 2.44 -0.69
C ALA A 24 -1.67 1.85 -0.95
N LEU A 25 -2.73 2.62 -0.67
CA LEU A 25 -4.12 2.20 -0.90
C LEU A 25 -4.75 3.01 -2.05
N SER A 26 -5.24 2.34 -3.08
CA SER A 26 -6.04 2.97 -4.14
C SER A 26 -6.97 1.96 -4.79
N THR A 27 -8.29 2.11 -4.59
CA THR A 27 -9.28 1.15 -5.13
C THR A 27 -9.28 1.07 -6.66
N SER A 28 -8.86 2.13 -7.35
CA SER A 28 -8.73 2.17 -8.81
C SER A 28 -7.31 1.96 -9.31
N GLY A 29 -6.30 2.12 -8.44
CA GLY A 29 -4.89 2.16 -8.84
C GLY A 29 -4.50 3.36 -9.71
N ASN A 30 -5.34 4.40 -9.79
CA ASN A 30 -5.15 5.55 -10.69
C ASN A 30 -5.04 6.90 -9.96
N SER A 31 -5.12 6.91 -8.63
CA SER A 31 -5.05 8.14 -7.84
C SER A 31 -3.69 8.81 -8.01
N ALA A 32 -3.64 9.99 -8.63
CA ALA A 32 -2.39 10.69 -8.94
C ALA A 32 -1.51 10.93 -7.70
N ASN A 33 -2.13 11.21 -6.56
CA ASN A 33 -1.44 11.38 -5.28
C ASN A 33 -0.82 10.11 -4.71
N VAL A 34 -1.40 8.94 -4.99
CA VAL A 34 -0.84 7.65 -4.61
C VAL A 34 0.30 7.27 -5.57
N LEU A 35 0.12 7.49 -6.87
CA LEU A 35 1.18 7.26 -7.86
C LEU A 35 2.43 8.09 -7.54
N ALA A 36 2.26 9.39 -7.27
CA ALA A 36 3.36 10.25 -6.86
C ALA A 36 4.01 9.84 -5.53
N ALA A 37 3.26 9.21 -4.61
CA ALA A 37 3.82 8.67 -3.37
C ALA A 37 4.66 7.42 -3.60
N ILE A 38 4.23 6.52 -4.50
CA ILE A 38 4.96 5.31 -4.88
C ILE A 38 6.29 5.69 -5.55
N GLU A 39 6.26 6.63 -6.50
CA GLU A 39 7.49 7.15 -7.12
C GLU A 39 8.44 7.76 -6.07
N ALA A 40 7.91 8.56 -5.14
CA ALA A 40 8.70 9.12 -4.05
C ALA A 40 9.28 8.05 -3.10
N ALA A 41 8.56 6.96 -2.84
CA ALA A 41 9.07 5.86 -2.01
C ALA A 41 10.22 5.14 -2.70
N HIS A 42 10.09 4.92 -4.00
CA HIS A 42 11.11 4.34 -4.87
C HIS A 42 12.37 5.20 -5.01
N GLU A 43 12.24 6.53 -5.00
CA GLU A 43 13.38 7.48 -4.91
C GLU A 43 14.12 7.39 -3.56
N ARG A 44 13.47 6.85 -2.52
CA ARG A 44 13.99 6.72 -1.15
C ARG A 44 14.43 5.29 -0.80
N ASP A 45 14.52 4.40 -1.79
CA ASP A 45 14.86 2.98 -1.62
C ASP A 45 13.92 2.25 -0.63
N MET A 46 12.65 2.64 -0.63
CA MET A 46 11.59 1.99 0.14
C MET A 46 10.93 0.88 -0.67
N THR A 47 10.44 -0.15 0.02
CA THR A 47 9.56 -1.17 -0.58
C THR A 47 8.11 -0.68 -0.57
N VAL A 48 7.34 -0.99 -1.60
CA VAL A 48 5.93 -0.64 -1.69
C VAL A 48 5.05 -1.88 -1.53
N VAL A 49 4.05 -1.78 -0.65
CA VAL A 49 2.92 -2.71 -0.60
C VAL A 49 1.68 -1.98 -1.10
N ALA A 50 1.17 -2.36 -2.27
CA ALA A 50 0.05 -1.70 -2.91
C ALA A 50 -1.24 -2.53 -2.77
N LEU A 51 -2.26 -1.94 -2.14
CA LEU A 51 -3.62 -2.47 -2.10
C LEU A 51 -4.49 -1.77 -3.14
N THR A 52 -4.96 -2.51 -4.13
CA THR A 52 -5.78 -1.96 -5.22
C THR A 52 -7.02 -2.80 -5.53
N GLY A 53 -7.80 -2.37 -6.52
CA GLY A 53 -8.76 -3.19 -7.25
C GLY A 53 -8.77 -2.78 -8.74
N HIS A 54 -9.82 -3.06 -9.48
CA HIS A 54 -9.94 -2.72 -10.92
C HIS A 54 -8.75 -3.19 -11.78
N GLY A 55 -8.15 -4.33 -11.47
CA GLY A 55 -6.98 -4.83 -12.19
C GLY A 55 -5.69 -4.02 -11.95
N GLY A 56 -5.65 -3.14 -10.95
CA GLY A 56 -4.44 -2.47 -10.49
C GLY A 56 -4.15 -1.10 -11.10
N GLY A 57 -4.79 -0.74 -12.21
CA GLY A 57 -4.64 0.58 -12.83
C GLY A 57 -3.18 0.92 -13.18
N LYS A 58 -2.83 2.21 -13.08
CA LYS A 58 -1.47 2.70 -13.33
C LYS A 58 -0.45 2.21 -12.29
N VAL A 59 -0.88 1.84 -11.09
CA VAL A 59 0.03 1.31 -10.06
C VAL A 59 0.81 0.11 -10.58
N THR A 60 0.15 -0.83 -11.29
CA THR A 60 0.82 -2.03 -11.83
C THR A 60 2.00 -1.71 -12.76
N GLN A 61 2.01 -0.54 -13.40
CA GLN A 61 3.07 -0.16 -14.34
C GLN A 61 4.32 0.39 -13.66
N ILE A 62 4.19 0.84 -12.40
CA ILE A 62 5.28 1.50 -11.67
C ILE A 62 5.84 0.65 -10.53
N LEU A 63 5.17 -0.45 -10.15
CA LEU A 63 5.70 -1.38 -9.15
C LEU A 63 6.99 -2.04 -9.64
N ARG A 64 7.94 -2.19 -8.71
CA ARG A 64 9.22 -2.90 -8.90
C ARG A 64 9.07 -4.36 -8.49
N GLU A 65 10.05 -5.19 -8.83
CA GLU A 65 10.08 -6.61 -8.44
C GLU A 65 10.11 -6.83 -6.92
N THR A 66 10.62 -5.85 -6.16
CA THR A 66 10.67 -5.87 -4.70
C THR A 66 9.34 -5.52 -4.05
N ASP A 67 8.36 -5.03 -4.82
CA ASP A 67 7.08 -4.57 -4.31
C ASP A 67 6.05 -5.71 -4.24
N VAL A 68 5.05 -5.53 -3.38
CA VAL A 68 3.95 -6.49 -3.22
C VAL A 68 2.65 -5.85 -3.70
N HIS A 69 1.93 -6.56 -4.57
CA HIS A 69 0.65 -6.11 -5.10
C HIS A 69 -0.51 -6.98 -4.62
N ILE A 70 -1.37 -6.42 -3.78
CA ILE A 70 -2.62 -7.03 -3.35
C ILE A 70 -3.77 -6.40 -4.15
N CYS A 71 -4.04 -6.97 -5.32
CA CYS A 71 -5.13 -6.52 -6.19
C CYS A 71 -6.42 -7.29 -5.94
N VAL A 72 -7.43 -6.63 -5.36
CA VAL A 72 -8.76 -7.22 -5.18
C VAL A 72 -9.39 -7.43 -6.57
N PRO A 73 -9.85 -8.66 -6.90
CA PRO A 73 -10.43 -8.99 -8.20
C PRO A 73 -11.88 -8.51 -8.30
N HIS A 74 -12.10 -7.19 -8.15
CA HIS A 74 -13.41 -6.57 -8.15
C HIS A 74 -13.32 -5.12 -8.66
N GLU A 75 -14.44 -4.59 -9.18
CA GLU A 75 -14.55 -3.22 -9.72
C GLU A 75 -15.40 -2.29 -8.84
N ARG A 76 -16.31 -2.81 -8.01
CA ARG A 76 -17.05 -1.96 -7.06
C ARG A 76 -16.14 -1.47 -5.92
N THR A 77 -15.87 -0.17 -5.87
CA THR A 77 -15.08 0.52 -4.81
C THR A 77 -15.44 0.06 -3.40
N ALA A 78 -16.72 -0.01 -3.04
CA ALA A 78 -17.13 -0.44 -1.70
C ALA A 78 -16.66 -1.86 -1.34
N ARG A 79 -16.75 -2.81 -2.29
CA ARG A 79 -16.27 -4.18 -2.09
C ARG A 79 -14.75 -4.25 -2.01
N ILE A 80 -14.06 -3.42 -2.78
CA ILE A 80 -12.59 -3.32 -2.74
C ILE A 80 -12.16 -2.80 -1.37
N GLN A 81 -12.82 -1.77 -0.83
CA GLN A 81 -12.50 -1.22 0.50
C GLN A 81 -12.76 -2.23 1.63
N GLU A 82 -13.83 -3.02 1.56
CA GLU A 82 -14.08 -4.09 2.53
C GLU A 82 -12.97 -5.14 2.54
N VAL A 83 -12.49 -5.54 1.36
CA VAL A 83 -11.38 -6.50 1.26
C VAL A 83 -10.04 -5.86 1.64
N HIS A 84 -9.83 -4.57 1.36
CA HIS A 84 -8.65 -3.84 1.87
C HIS A 84 -8.63 -3.83 3.40
N LEU A 85 -9.77 -3.59 4.06
CA LEU A 85 -9.85 -3.65 5.52
C LEU A 85 -9.53 -5.05 6.06
N LEU A 86 -10.06 -6.10 5.42
CA LEU A 86 -9.70 -7.47 5.77
C LEU A 86 -8.19 -7.73 5.59
N ALA A 87 -7.60 -7.31 4.48
CA ALA A 87 -6.19 -7.47 4.22
C ALA A 87 -5.33 -6.72 5.25
N LEU A 88 -5.75 -5.53 5.68
CA LEU A 88 -5.08 -4.80 6.77
C LEU A 88 -5.13 -5.58 8.08
N HIS A 89 -6.27 -6.17 8.45
CA HIS A 89 -6.35 -7.04 9.62
C HIS A 89 -5.42 -8.26 9.51
N CYS A 90 -5.37 -8.92 8.36
CA CYS A 90 -4.45 -10.04 8.13
C CYS A 90 -2.97 -9.63 8.18
N ILE A 91 -2.63 -8.42 7.71
CA ILE A 91 -1.26 -7.90 7.81
C ILE A 91 -0.90 -7.65 9.29
N CYS A 92 -1.79 -7.04 10.07
CA CYS A 92 -1.55 -6.83 11.51
C CYS A 92 -1.36 -8.17 12.23
N ASP A 93 -2.27 -9.13 12.01
CA ASP A 93 -2.18 -10.48 12.58
C ASP A 93 -0.86 -11.17 12.19
N GLY A 94 -0.49 -11.15 10.91
CA GLY A 94 0.75 -11.73 10.43
C GLY A 94 2.00 -11.04 11.00
N VAL A 95 1.99 -9.71 11.17
CA VAL A 95 3.08 -8.97 11.79
C VAL A 95 3.22 -9.34 13.27
N ASP A 96 2.11 -9.41 14.01
CA ASP A 96 2.10 -9.80 15.41
C ASP A 96 2.61 -11.24 15.58
N THR A 97 2.13 -12.18 14.78
CA THR A 97 2.62 -13.58 14.80
C THR A 97 4.12 -13.67 14.51
N GLN A 98 4.63 -12.90 13.54
CA GLN A 98 6.06 -12.94 13.17
C GLN A 98 6.97 -12.32 14.24
N LEU A 99 6.51 -11.28 14.92
CA LEU A 99 7.32 -10.55 15.90
C LEU A 99 7.17 -11.09 17.32
N LEU A 100 5.98 -11.59 17.69
CA LEU A 100 5.61 -11.97 19.04
C LEU A 100 5.36 -13.48 19.19
N GLY A 101 5.24 -14.22 18.09
CA GLY A 101 4.84 -15.63 18.07
C GLY A 101 3.33 -15.82 18.09
N ASP A 102 2.87 -17.06 17.93
CA ASP A 102 1.45 -17.39 18.03
C ASP A 102 0.96 -17.09 19.46
N GLN A 103 -0.04 -16.21 19.56
CA GLN A 103 -0.77 -16.02 20.81
C GLN A 103 -1.54 -17.31 21.07
N GLU A 104 -1.08 -18.14 22.01
CA GLU A 104 -1.88 -19.26 22.52
C GLU A 104 -3.23 -18.71 22.95
N ILE A 105 -4.28 -19.04 22.20
CA ILE A 105 -5.65 -18.85 22.66
C ILE A 105 -5.83 -19.89 23.76
N THR A 106 -5.49 -19.52 25.00
CA THR A 106 -5.87 -20.32 26.16
C THR A 106 -7.41 -20.38 26.17
N PRO A 107 -8.01 -21.58 26.06
CA PRO A 107 -9.46 -21.74 25.97
C PRO A 107 -10.18 -21.31 27.25
#